data_AF-A0A3D2GLN1-F1
#
_entry.id   AF-A0A3D2GLN1-F1
#
_cell.length_a   1.000
_cell.length_b   1.000
_cell.length_c   1.000
_cell.angle_alpha   90.00
_cell.angle_beta   90.00
_cell.angle_gamma   90.00
#
_symmetry.space_group_name_H-M   'P 1'
#
loop_
_entity.id
_entity.type
_entity.pdbx_description
1 polymer ?
#
loop_
_entity_poly.entity_id
_entity_poly.type
_entity_poly.pdbx_seq_one_letter_code
_entity_poly.pdbx_strand_id
1 'polypeptide(L)'
;MQESMADAMMMSGNAMAELAPAAPQPIAQAQMQAASSEEAATQVVFKYPEPVSLESGGSVMLPIISRSVPAEQIALYNPGTHPTHPLASIKLTNDGEASLPPGVVTLYDRDSGQAVNFAGDAQLSPLPAGDSRILSFALDQKVSVVKTNDFEERRIGGTIIDGIFNLNVKQLSKTSYTIENNGETDRKMIIEHPKQGGWELQMAKEEGGDDIEETNAFYRLPVTVPAGEDKPFDVILERPIQQRYELTGLDGNMIAAFVASRTLSEEIRAVFAELSEYKQKVEDRRRVRDGLDNRIERQKSDQERVRRLLTSVPSNSDLYRRYLADLNKQEDIVQRLMGERFEADEAVREAEAAMLTYARQIRITG
;
A
#
# COMPACT_ATOMS: atom_id res chain seq x y z
N MET A 1 -1.85 -6.25 -105.04
CA MET A 1 -0.51 -6.09 -105.65
C MET A 1 0.52 -6.48 -104.60
N GLN A 2 1.38 -7.43 -104.98
CA GLN A 2 2.67 -7.86 -104.37
C GLN A 2 2.57 -8.53 -102.99
N GLU A 3 2.79 -9.85 -102.85
CA GLU A 3 4.06 -10.65 -102.93
C GLU A 3 5.15 -10.10 -101.97
N SER A 4 5.90 -10.87 -101.18
CA SER A 4 6.35 -12.27 -101.24
C SER A 4 6.56 -12.82 -99.82
N MET A 5 6.17 -14.06 -99.51
CA MET A 5 7.05 -15.26 -99.49
C MET A 5 8.49 -15.05 -99.00
N ALA A 6 8.81 -15.67 -97.86
CA ALA A 6 10.09 -16.32 -97.60
C ALA A 6 9.81 -17.61 -96.83
N ASP A 7 10.07 -18.71 -97.51
CA ASP A 7 9.97 -20.11 -97.11
C ASP A 7 11.17 -20.52 -96.24
N ALA A 8 10.98 -21.51 -95.36
CA ALA A 8 11.90 -22.64 -95.10
C ALA A 8 12.02 -23.09 -93.62
N MET A 9 11.42 -24.26 -93.39
CA MET A 9 12.01 -25.47 -92.78
C MET A 9 12.29 -25.59 -91.25
N MET A 10 11.47 -26.48 -90.66
CA MET A 10 11.83 -27.74 -89.98
C MET A 10 12.17 -27.78 -88.46
N MET A 11 11.28 -28.53 -87.79
CA MET A 11 11.54 -29.61 -86.81
C MET A 11 11.86 -29.30 -85.33
N SER A 12 10.86 -29.65 -84.51
CA SER A 12 10.91 -30.46 -83.28
C SER A 12 11.95 -30.11 -82.20
N GLY A 13 11.45 -29.62 -81.06
CA GLY A 13 12.19 -29.56 -79.81
C GLY A 13 11.25 -29.34 -78.63
N ASN A 14 10.81 -30.44 -78.00
CA ASN A 14 10.25 -30.43 -76.66
C ASN A 14 11.26 -29.79 -75.69
N ALA A 15 10.91 -28.72 -74.98
CA ALA A 15 11.71 -28.24 -73.85
C ALA A 15 10.83 -27.54 -72.79
N MET A 16 10.64 -28.30 -71.72
CA MET A 16 10.51 -27.91 -70.30
C MET A 16 9.71 -26.65 -69.95
N ALA A 17 8.50 -26.88 -69.46
CA ALA A 17 7.86 -25.99 -68.50
C ALA A 17 8.65 -26.04 -67.18
N GLU A 18 9.17 -24.89 -66.78
CA GLU A 18 9.90 -24.68 -65.53
C GLU A 18 8.92 -24.83 -64.34
N LEU A 19 9.12 -25.89 -63.55
CA LEU A 19 8.35 -26.18 -62.35
C LEU A 19 8.74 -25.21 -61.23
N ALA A 20 7.80 -24.38 -60.81
CA ALA A 20 7.90 -23.57 -59.60
C ALA A 20 8.13 -24.47 -58.36
N PRO A 21 8.91 -24.02 -57.35
CA PRO A 21 9.11 -24.77 -56.13
C PRO A 21 7.79 -24.91 -55.37
N ALA A 22 7.41 -26.15 -55.07
CA ALA A 22 6.20 -26.49 -54.34
C ALA A 22 6.23 -25.90 -52.92
N ALA A 23 5.11 -25.29 -52.52
CA ALA A 23 4.89 -24.86 -51.14
C ALA A 23 4.99 -26.06 -50.17
N PRO A 24 5.56 -25.88 -48.96
CA PRO A 24 5.60 -26.93 -47.96
C PRO A 24 4.17 -27.38 -47.61
N GLN A 25 3.92 -28.67 -47.80
CA GLN A 25 2.66 -29.30 -47.43
C GLN A 25 2.48 -29.23 -45.90
N PRO A 26 1.25 -29.07 -45.39
CA PRO A 26 0.98 -29.19 -43.96
C PRO A 26 1.39 -30.59 -43.49
N ILE A 27 2.25 -30.66 -42.47
CA ILE A 27 2.55 -31.92 -41.80
C ILE A 27 1.23 -32.41 -41.19
N ALA A 28 0.73 -33.55 -41.68
CA ALA A 28 -0.39 -34.23 -41.06
C ALA A 28 -0.01 -34.55 -39.60
N GLN A 29 -0.61 -33.84 -38.65
CA GLN A 29 -0.50 -34.20 -37.23
C GLN A 29 -1.18 -35.55 -37.05
N ALA A 30 -0.36 -36.60 -36.86
CA ALA A 30 -0.87 -37.88 -36.40
C ALA A 30 -1.49 -37.67 -35.02
N GLN A 31 -2.79 -37.94 -34.89
CA GLN A 31 -3.46 -38.03 -33.59
C GLN A 31 -2.93 -39.27 -32.86
N MET A 32 -1.82 -39.13 -32.14
CA MET A 32 -1.34 -40.14 -31.21
C MET A 32 -1.96 -39.92 -29.83
N GLN A 33 -2.24 -41.03 -29.13
CA GLN A 33 -2.66 -40.99 -27.73
C GLN A 33 -1.56 -40.38 -26.85
N ALA A 34 -1.99 -39.50 -25.93
CA ALA A 34 -1.11 -38.83 -25.00
C ALA A 34 -0.33 -39.82 -24.13
N ALA A 35 0.89 -39.44 -23.73
CA ALA A 35 1.73 -40.24 -22.85
C ALA A 35 1.13 -40.32 -21.43
N SER A 36 1.24 -41.50 -20.78
CA SER A 36 0.94 -41.64 -19.36
C SER A 36 2.10 -41.09 -18.52
N SER A 37 1.78 -40.33 -17.48
CA SER A 37 2.78 -39.74 -16.59
C SER A 37 2.98 -40.58 -15.33
N GLU A 38 4.22 -40.88 -14.99
CA GLU A 38 4.61 -41.27 -13.63
C GLU A 38 5.35 -40.11 -12.97
N GLU A 39 4.86 -39.68 -11.81
CA GLU A 39 5.41 -38.56 -11.05
C GLU A 39 6.30 -39.10 -9.91
N ALA A 40 7.57 -38.72 -9.92
CA ALA A 40 8.53 -38.99 -8.85
C ALA A 40 9.09 -37.66 -8.32
N ALA A 41 9.65 -37.67 -7.10
CA ALA A 41 10.00 -36.46 -6.32
C ALA A 41 10.85 -35.38 -7.04
N THR A 42 11.48 -35.67 -8.18
CA THR A 42 12.27 -34.72 -8.98
C THR A 42 12.13 -34.90 -10.51
N GLN A 43 11.30 -35.83 -11.01
CA GLN A 43 11.16 -36.10 -12.44
C GLN A 43 9.72 -36.40 -12.83
N VAL A 44 9.32 -35.92 -14.01
CA VAL A 44 8.07 -36.31 -14.67
C VAL A 44 8.45 -37.18 -15.87
N VAL A 45 8.08 -38.45 -15.86
CA VAL A 45 8.34 -39.38 -16.96
C VAL A 45 7.06 -39.53 -17.78
N PHE A 46 7.13 -39.18 -19.06
CA PHE A 46 6.05 -39.37 -20.03
C PHE A 46 6.27 -40.67 -20.81
N LYS A 47 5.44 -41.69 -20.59
CA LYS A 47 5.47 -42.96 -21.33
C LYS A 47 4.39 -42.95 -22.41
N TYR A 48 4.79 -42.98 -23.68
CA TYR A 48 3.82 -43.15 -24.76
C TYR A 48 3.23 -44.57 -24.73
N PRO A 49 1.91 -44.71 -24.93
CA PRO A 49 1.25 -46.02 -24.87
C PRO A 49 1.64 -46.94 -26.04
N GLU A 50 2.04 -46.37 -27.19
CA GLU A 50 2.48 -47.13 -28.36
C GLU A 50 3.96 -46.91 -28.69
N PRO A 51 4.69 -47.95 -29.11
CA PRO A 51 6.08 -47.84 -29.54
C PRO A 51 6.17 -47.06 -30.87
N VAL A 52 7.09 -46.09 -30.93
CA VAL A 52 7.37 -45.29 -32.12
C VAL A 52 8.56 -45.88 -32.87
N SER A 53 8.38 -46.21 -34.15
CA SER A 53 9.47 -46.67 -35.04
C SER A 53 10.00 -45.53 -35.89
N LEU A 54 11.33 -45.43 -36.02
CA LEU A 54 12.01 -44.39 -36.79
C LEU A 54 13.07 -45.02 -37.69
N GLU A 55 13.14 -44.61 -38.96
CA GLU A 55 14.22 -45.02 -39.86
C GLU A 55 15.55 -44.38 -39.48
N SER A 56 16.65 -45.01 -39.91
CA SER A 56 18.01 -44.48 -39.68
C SER A 56 18.15 -43.09 -40.30
N GLY A 57 18.51 -42.10 -39.50
CA GLY A 57 18.60 -40.69 -39.90
C GLY A 57 17.29 -39.91 -39.88
N GLY A 58 16.18 -40.54 -39.47
CA GLY A 58 14.90 -39.85 -39.26
C GLY A 58 14.91 -38.96 -38.02
N SER A 59 13.94 -38.05 -37.94
CA SER A 59 13.62 -37.28 -36.73
C SER A 59 12.11 -37.27 -36.55
N VAL A 60 11.64 -37.42 -35.31
CA VAL A 60 10.21 -37.38 -34.98
C VAL A 60 9.95 -36.35 -33.87
N MET A 61 8.86 -35.62 -34.02
CA MET A 61 8.33 -34.75 -32.97
C MET A 61 7.10 -35.45 -32.37
N LEU A 62 7.18 -35.81 -31.10
CA LEU A 62 6.09 -36.48 -30.39
C LEU A 62 5.41 -35.49 -29.44
N PRO A 63 4.08 -35.30 -29.54
CA PRO A 63 3.36 -34.42 -28.64
C PRO A 63 3.25 -35.06 -27.25
N ILE A 64 3.92 -34.45 -26.26
CA ILE A 64 3.91 -34.95 -24.87
C ILE A 64 2.49 -34.98 -24.31
N ILE A 65 1.69 -33.98 -24.70
CA ILE A 65 0.30 -33.82 -24.29
C ILE A 65 -0.51 -33.44 -25.53
N SER A 66 -1.50 -34.25 -25.88
CA SER A 66 -2.42 -34.01 -27.00
C SER A 66 -3.86 -33.87 -26.48
N ARG A 67 -4.13 -32.80 -25.74
CA ARG A 67 -5.45 -32.50 -25.18
C ARG A 67 -5.72 -31.00 -25.19
N SER A 68 -7.00 -30.64 -25.14
CA SER A 68 -7.40 -29.26 -24.84
C SER A 68 -7.20 -29.00 -23.35
N VAL A 69 -6.59 -27.88 -23.02
CA VAL A 69 -6.40 -27.43 -21.64
C VAL A 69 -7.26 -26.18 -21.44
N PRO A 70 -8.12 -26.11 -20.41
CA PRO A 70 -8.92 -24.93 -20.13
C PRO A 70 -8.03 -23.69 -19.95
N ALA A 71 -8.36 -22.67 -20.74
CA ALA A 71 -7.63 -21.42 -20.78
C ALA A 71 -8.65 -20.29 -20.81
N GLU A 72 -8.50 -19.34 -19.90
CA GLU A 72 -9.34 -18.14 -19.82
C GLU A 72 -8.49 -16.91 -20.10
N GLN A 73 -8.91 -16.08 -21.06
CA GLN A 73 -8.26 -14.81 -21.31
C GLN A 73 -8.63 -13.81 -20.23
N ILE A 74 -7.62 -13.23 -19.60
CA ILE A 74 -7.76 -12.22 -18.54
C ILE A 74 -6.78 -11.07 -18.76
N ALA A 75 -7.07 -9.93 -18.16
CA ALA A 75 -6.13 -8.83 -18.01
C ALA A 75 -5.55 -8.86 -16.58
N LEU A 76 -4.23 -8.93 -16.42
CA LEU A 76 -3.59 -8.88 -15.11
C LEU A 76 -3.05 -7.48 -14.84
N TYR A 77 -3.65 -6.75 -13.92
CA TYR A 77 -3.15 -5.45 -13.50
C TYR A 77 -2.28 -5.57 -12.25
N ASN A 78 -0.98 -5.29 -12.41
CA ASN A 78 -0.05 -5.15 -11.30
C ASN A 78 0.67 -3.79 -11.40
N PRO A 79 0.46 -2.87 -10.45
CA PRO A 79 1.05 -1.52 -10.50
C PRO A 79 2.57 -1.52 -10.36
N GLY A 80 3.18 -2.60 -9.85
CA GLY A 80 4.63 -2.78 -9.80
C GLY A 80 5.24 -3.16 -11.15
N THR A 81 4.46 -3.77 -12.04
CA THR A 81 4.91 -4.15 -13.39
C THR A 81 4.65 -3.05 -14.41
N HIS A 82 3.44 -2.49 -14.43
CA HIS A 82 3.11 -1.33 -15.28
C HIS A 82 2.10 -0.42 -14.57
N PRO A 83 2.31 0.90 -14.50
CA PRO A 83 1.53 1.78 -13.63
C PRO A 83 0.12 2.10 -14.12
N THR A 84 -0.17 1.93 -15.41
CA THR A 84 -1.45 2.38 -16.02
C THR A 84 -2.14 1.37 -16.93
N HIS A 85 -1.50 0.26 -17.26
CA HIS A 85 -2.02 -0.70 -18.24
C HIS A 85 -1.84 -2.10 -17.70
N PRO A 86 -2.85 -2.98 -17.81
CA PRO A 86 -2.70 -4.37 -17.44
C PRO A 86 -1.89 -5.13 -18.49
N LEU A 87 -1.39 -6.29 -18.08
CA LEU A 87 -0.84 -7.28 -19.00
C LEU A 87 -1.99 -8.13 -19.56
N ALA A 88 -2.00 -8.35 -20.87
CA ALA A 88 -2.80 -9.38 -21.47
C ALA A 88 -2.24 -10.75 -21.03
N SER A 89 -3.12 -11.57 -20.46
CA SER A 89 -2.75 -12.82 -19.82
C SER A 89 -3.76 -13.94 -20.09
N ILE A 90 -3.35 -15.18 -19.87
CA ILE A 90 -4.22 -16.35 -19.87
C ILE A 90 -4.12 -17.06 -18.52
N LYS A 91 -5.24 -17.32 -17.87
CA LYS A 91 -5.34 -18.25 -16.74
C LYS A 91 -5.49 -19.66 -17.32
N LEU A 92 -4.42 -20.45 -17.21
CA LEU A 92 -4.35 -21.84 -17.65
C LEU A 92 -4.60 -22.75 -16.45
N THR A 93 -5.55 -23.67 -16.58
CA THR A 93 -5.89 -24.64 -15.53
C THR A 93 -5.53 -26.04 -15.98
N ASN A 94 -4.67 -26.75 -15.24
CA ASN A 94 -4.34 -28.13 -15.54
C ASN A 94 -5.38 -29.07 -14.92
N ASP A 95 -6.47 -29.30 -15.63
CA ASP A 95 -7.54 -30.24 -15.30
C ASP A 95 -7.22 -31.72 -15.61
N GLY A 96 -5.96 -32.04 -15.93
CA GLY A 96 -5.53 -33.40 -16.25
C GLY A 96 -4.95 -34.14 -15.04
N GLU A 97 -4.56 -35.39 -15.26
CA GLU A 97 -3.95 -36.24 -14.24
C GLU A 97 -2.41 -36.07 -14.14
N ALA A 98 -1.81 -35.43 -15.14
CA ALA A 98 -0.37 -35.26 -15.29
C ALA A 98 0.06 -33.80 -15.12
N SER A 99 1.19 -33.57 -14.48
CA SER A 99 1.84 -32.24 -14.42
C SER A 99 2.29 -31.76 -15.81
N LEU A 100 1.97 -30.51 -16.18
CA LEU A 100 2.47 -29.91 -17.41
C LEU A 100 3.94 -29.48 -17.22
N PRO A 101 4.83 -29.79 -18.18
CA PRO A 101 6.24 -29.43 -18.08
C PRO A 101 6.42 -27.91 -18.21
N PRO A 102 7.48 -27.34 -17.58
CA PRO A 102 7.83 -25.94 -17.80
C PRO A 102 8.32 -25.73 -19.24
N GLY A 103 8.09 -24.53 -19.78
CA GLY A 103 8.50 -24.20 -21.14
C GLY A 103 8.07 -22.82 -21.59
N VAL A 104 8.44 -22.47 -22.83
CA VAL A 104 7.93 -21.27 -23.49
C VAL A 104 6.61 -21.63 -24.19
N VAL A 105 5.63 -20.75 -24.06
CA VAL A 105 4.31 -20.88 -24.68
C VAL A 105 4.16 -19.75 -25.68
N THR A 106 3.94 -20.10 -26.95
CA THR A 106 3.66 -19.16 -28.02
C THR A 106 2.16 -19.06 -28.21
N LEU A 107 1.62 -17.86 -28.03
CA LEU A 107 0.18 -17.60 -28.09
C LEU A 107 -0.21 -17.02 -29.44
N TYR A 108 -1.33 -17.50 -29.94
CA TYR A 108 -1.92 -17.04 -31.19
C TYR A 108 -3.37 -16.63 -30.95
N ASP A 109 -3.73 -15.45 -31.45
CA ASP A 109 -5.11 -15.00 -31.50
C ASP A 109 -5.74 -15.44 -32.83
N ARG A 110 -6.94 -16.03 -32.75
CA ARG A 110 -7.69 -16.47 -33.93
C ARG A 110 -8.89 -15.57 -34.08
N ASP A 111 -8.85 -14.70 -35.08
CA ASP A 111 -10.03 -13.96 -35.47
C ASP A 111 -11.02 -14.90 -36.20
N SER A 112 -12.30 -14.59 -36.08
CA SER A 112 -13.45 -15.18 -36.74
C SER A 112 -13.29 -15.42 -38.27
N GLY A 113 -12.36 -14.70 -38.92
CA GLY A 113 -12.01 -14.81 -40.34
C GLY A 113 -10.91 -15.82 -40.71
N GLN A 114 -10.52 -16.75 -39.82
CA GLN A 114 -9.43 -17.74 -40.00
C GLN A 114 -7.99 -17.19 -40.04
N ALA A 115 -7.79 -15.90 -39.82
CA ALA A 115 -6.45 -15.34 -39.63
C ALA A 115 -5.91 -15.73 -38.24
N VAL A 116 -4.73 -16.35 -38.21
CA VAL A 116 -4.00 -16.67 -36.99
C VAL A 116 -2.92 -15.62 -36.80
N ASN A 117 -3.12 -14.72 -35.83
CA ASN A 117 -2.17 -13.66 -35.51
C ASN A 117 -1.31 -14.10 -34.32
N PHE A 118 -0.01 -13.83 -34.38
CA PHE A 118 0.86 -14.00 -33.22
C PHE A 118 0.48 -12.98 -32.16
N ALA A 119 0.12 -13.46 -30.96
CA ALA A 119 -0.28 -12.61 -29.84
C ALA A 119 0.91 -12.28 -28.92
N GLY A 120 1.82 -13.24 -28.73
CA GLY A 120 2.99 -13.08 -27.86
C GLY A 120 3.56 -14.40 -27.39
N ASP A 121 4.65 -14.33 -26.63
CA ASP A 121 5.23 -15.46 -25.93
C ASP A 121 5.08 -15.28 -24.42
N ALA A 122 4.88 -16.38 -23.70
CA ALA A 122 4.87 -16.43 -22.25
C ALA A 122 5.75 -17.58 -21.74
N GLN A 123 6.11 -17.54 -20.47
CA GLN A 123 6.84 -18.62 -19.82
C GLN A 123 5.92 -19.39 -18.86
N LEU A 124 5.79 -20.69 -19.08
CA LEU A 124 5.08 -21.61 -18.19
C LEU A 124 6.07 -22.23 -17.20
N SER A 125 5.83 -22.00 -15.91
CA SER A 125 6.45 -22.75 -14.83
C SER A 125 5.80 -24.13 -14.70
N PRO A 126 6.43 -25.11 -14.01
CA PRO A 126 5.83 -26.43 -13.81
C PRO A 126 4.41 -26.27 -13.25
N LEU A 127 3.44 -26.93 -13.87
CA LEU A 127 2.03 -26.79 -13.54
C LEU A 127 1.45 -28.16 -13.13
N PRO A 128 1.36 -28.44 -11.82
CA PRO A 128 0.81 -29.69 -11.30
C PRO A 128 -0.62 -29.97 -11.75
N ALA A 129 -1.03 -31.23 -11.68
CA ALA A 129 -2.42 -31.62 -11.85
C ALA A 129 -3.33 -30.91 -10.82
N GLY A 130 -4.43 -30.32 -11.27
CA GLY A 130 -5.38 -29.55 -10.47
C GLY A 130 -5.01 -28.08 -10.24
N ASP A 131 -3.77 -27.67 -10.53
CA ASP A 131 -3.31 -26.29 -10.30
C ASP A 131 -3.67 -25.34 -11.47
N SER A 132 -3.64 -24.03 -11.20
CA SER A 132 -3.80 -22.97 -12.20
C SER A 132 -2.62 -22.00 -12.21
N ARG A 133 -2.29 -21.44 -13.38
CA ARG A 133 -1.25 -20.42 -13.55
C ARG A 133 -1.70 -19.32 -14.49
N ILE A 134 -1.32 -18.09 -14.17
CA ILE A 134 -1.53 -16.93 -15.02
C ILE A 134 -0.27 -16.71 -15.86
N LEU A 135 -0.43 -16.70 -17.17
CA LEU A 135 0.63 -16.49 -18.15
C LEU A 135 0.41 -15.13 -18.83
N SER A 136 1.27 -14.17 -18.53
CA SER A 136 1.20 -12.83 -19.15
C SER A 136 2.11 -12.78 -20.37
N PHE A 137 1.63 -12.20 -21.47
CA PHE A 137 2.32 -12.25 -22.77
C PHE A 137 2.47 -10.90 -23.49
N ALA A 138 1.62 -9.92 -23.20
CA ALA A 138 1.69 -8.59 -23.81
C ALA A 138 1.13 -7.52 -22.88
N LEU A 139 1.34 -6.25 -23.20
CA LEU A 139 0.67 -5.11 -22.55
C LEU A 139 -0.66 -4.84 -23.25
N ASP A 140 -1.77 -4.79 -22.52
CA ASP A 140 -3.08 -4.46 -23.08
C ASP A 140 -3.26 -2.93 -23.12
N GLN A 141 -3.04 -2.34 -24.30
CA GLN A 141 -3.18 -0.90 -24.52
C GLN A 141 -4.65 -0.44 -24.62
N LYS A 142 -5.61 -1.37 -24.75
CA LYS A 142 -7.02 -1.03 -24.85
C LYS A 142 -7.65 -0.77 -23.47
N VAL A 143 -6.95 -1.14 -22.39
CA VAL A 143 -7.42 -0.94 -21.02
C VAL A 143 -6.46 0.00 -20.28
N SER A 144 -6.98 1.08 -19.72
CA SER A 144 -6.25 1.98 -18.83
C SER A 144 -6.75 1.84 -17.40
N VAL A 145 -5.85 2.01 -16.43
CA VAL A 145 -6.18 2.04 -15.01
C VAL A 145 -5.59 3.29 -14.40
N VAL A 146 -6.44 4.11 -13.80
CA VAL A 146 -6.04 5.23 -12.94
C VAL A 146 -6.19 4.79 -11.49
N LYS A 147 -5.12 4.95 -10.71
CA LYS A 147 -5.08 4.59 -9.29
C LYS A 147 -4.98 5.84 -8.44
N THR A 148 -5.91 6.01 -7.51
CA THR A 148 -5.82 7.03 -6.46
C THR A 148 -5.84 6.38 -5.09
N ASN A 149 -5.02 6.89 -4.18
CA ASN A 149 -5.00 6.42 -2.80
C ASN A 149 -5.52 7.53 -1.89
N ASP A 150 -6.38 7.15 -0.97
CA ASP A 150 -6.85 7.97 0.13
C ASP A 150 -6.59 7.25 1.45
N PHE A 151 -6.34 8.03 2.49
CA PHE A 151 -6.06 7.54 3.82
C PHE A 151 -6.92 8.29 4.82
N GLU A 152 -7.78 7.54 5.50
CA GLU A 152 -8.63 8.06 6.56
C GLU A 152 -8.20 7.44 7.90
N GLU A 153 -8.10 8.29 8.92
CA GLU A 153 -7.95 7.83 10.30
C GLU A 153 -9.24 8.13 11.07
N ARG A 154 -9.89 7.08 11.56
CA ARG A 154 -11.13 7.18 12.33
C ARG A 154 -10.91 6.75 13.77
N ARG A 155 -11.18 7.66 14.71
CA ARG A 155 -11.19 7.35 16.14
C ARG A 155 -12.46 6.57 16.47
N ILE A 156 -12.34 5.39 17.07
CA ILE A 156 -13.49 4.53 17.39
C ILE A 156 -13.97 4.76 18.82
N GLY A 157 -13.03 4.94 19.74
CA GLY A 157 -13.30 5.01 21.17
C GLY A 157 -12.00 4.88 21.95
N GLY A 158 -12.06 4.72 23.26
CA GLY A 158 -10.87 4.50 24.05
C GLY A 158 -11.18 4.06 25.46
N THR A 159 -10.12 3.76 26.22
CA THR A 159 -10.20 3.40 27.63
C THR A 159 -9.23 4.25 28.42
N ILE A 160 -9.55 4.54 29.68
CA ILE A 160 -8.64 5.23 30.61
C ILE A 160 -8.35 4.31 31.77
N ILE A 161 -7.07 3.99 32.01
CA ILE A 161 -6.65 3.13 33.12
C ILE A 161 -5.40 3.73 33.74
N ASP A 162 -5.44 4.02 35.04
CA ASP A 162 -4.28 4.41 35.85
C ASP A 162 -3.48 5.60 35.26
N GLY A 163 -4.18 6.62 34.78
CA GLY A 163 -3.57 7.83 34.19
C GLY A 163 -3.16 7.69 32.72
N ILE A 164 -3.50 6.58 32.07
CA ILE A 164 -3.20 6.32 30.66
C ILE A 164 -4.50 6.24 29.87
N PHE A 165 -4.60 7.05 28.82
CA PHE A 165 -5.65 6.95 27.83
C PHE A 165 -5.19 6.11 26.64
N ASN A 166 -5.85 4.96 26.44
CA ASN A 166 -5.68 4.12 25.26
C ASN A 166 -6.77 4.49 24.25
N LEU A 167 -6.39 5.20 23.20
CA LEU A 167 -7.28 5.57 22.11
C LEU A 167 -7.26 4.46 21.05
N ASN A 168 -8.41 3.87 20.78
CA ASN A 168 -8.61 2.93 19.70
C ASN A 168 -8.92 3.71 18.42
N VAL A 169 -8.07 3.52 17.43
CA VAL A 169 -8.09 4.15 16.13
C VAL A 169 -8.21 3.07 15.08
N LYS A 170 -9.02 3.30 14.05
CA LYS A 170 -9.06 2.49 12.85
C LYS A 170 -8.53 3.32 11.70
N GLN A 171 -7.46 2.84 11.10
CA GLN A 171 -6.95 3.41 9.87
C GLN A 171 -7.57 2.68 8.69
N LEU A 172 -8.03 3.45 7.71
CA LEU A 172 -8.61 2.97 6.46
C LEU A 172 -7.73 3.49 5.33
N SER A 173 -7.21 2.57 4.54
CA SER A 173 -6.48 2.87 3.31
C SER A 173 -7.40 2.50 2.15
N LYS A 174 -7.93 3.51 1.48
CA LYS A 174 -8.81 3.34 0.33
C LYS A 174 -8.00 3.53 -0.94
N THR A 175 -7.93 2.49 -1.77
CA THR A 175 -7.36 2.57 -3.12
C THR A 175 -8.49 2.46 -4.13
N SER A 176 -8.74 3.55 -4.86
CA SER A 176 -9.70 3.57 -5.95
C SER A 176 -8.99 3.31 -7.27
N TYR A 177 -9.50 2.32 -8.00
CA TYR A 177 -9.09 2.00 -9.37
C TYR A 177 -10.21 2.44 -10.31
N THR A 178 -9.94 3.40 -11.18
CA THR A 178 -10.83 3.73 -12.31
C THR A 178 -10.28 3.01 -13.53
N ILE A 179 -11.05 2.06 -14.03
CA ILE A 179 -10.64 1.17 -15.12
C ILE A 179 -11.43 1.55 -16.36
N GLU A 180 -10.74 1.97 -17.41
CA GLU A 180 -11.33 2.39 -18.68
C GLU A 180 -11.08 1.30 -19.70
N ASN A 181 -12.13 0.73 -20.28
CA ASN A 181 -12.01 -0.26 -21.34
C ASN A 181 -12.36 0.36 -22.70
N ASN A 182 -11.33 0.77 -23.45
CA ASN A 182 -11.47 1.27 -24.82
C ASN A 182 -11.58 0.15 -25.87
N GLY A 183 -11.79 -1.09 -25.45
CA GLY A 183 -11.96 -2.25 -26.32
C GLY A 183 -13.42 -2.50 -26.72
N GLU A 184 -13.59 -3.36 -27.72
CA GLU A 184 -14.91 -3.75 -28.27
C GLU A 184 -15.53 -4.95 -27.54
N THR A 185 -14.82 -5.54 -26.57
CA THR A 185 -15.24 -6.73 -25.82
C THR A 185 -15.10 -6.50 -24.32
N ASP A 186 -16.00 -7.10 -23.55
CA ASP A 186 -15.88 -7.16 -22.10
C ASP A 186 -14.52 -7.73 -21.69
N ARG A 187 -13.92 -7.13 -20.67
CA ARG A 187 -12.61 -7.56 -20.16
C ARG A 187 -12.76 -8.11 -18.75
N LYS A 188 -12.40 -9.38 -18.58
CA LYS A 188 -12.17 -9.98 -17.25
C LYS A 188 -10.77 -9.58 -16.80
N MET A 189 -10.67 -8.85 -15.70
CA MET A 189 -9.42 -8.37 -15.16
C MET A 189 -9.20 -8.91 -13.74
N ILE A 190 -7.94 -9.14 -13.38
CA ILE A 190 -7.50 -9.43 -12.02
C ILE A 190 -6.58 -8.30 -11.59
N ILE A 191 -6.91 -7.64 -10.50
CA ILE A 191 -6.06 -6.63 -9.87
C ILE A 191 -5.22 -7.30 -8.79
N GLU A 192 -3.89 -7.26 -8.93
CA GLU A 192 -2.96 -7.62 -7.87
C GLU A 192 -2.77 -6.43 -6.93
N HIS A 193 -3.54 -6.41 -5.85
CA HIS A 193 -3.42 -5.41 -4.81
C HIS A 193 -2.40 -5.88 -3.75
N PRO A 194 -1.32 -5.12 -3.48
CA PRO A 194 -0.28 -5.56 -2.56
C PRO A 194 -0.81 -5.71 -1.14
N LYS A 195 -0.47 -6.82 -0.47
CA LYS A 195 -0.72 -7.03 0.95
C LYS A 195 0.17 -6.08 1.75
N GLN A 196 -0.41 -5.46 2.77
CA GLN A 196 0.29 -4.57 3.69
C GLN A 196 0.33 -5.21 5.07
N GLY A 197 1.51 -5.29 5.68
CA GLY A 197 1.68 -5.92 6.99
C GLY A 197 0.81 -5.26 8.07
N GLY A 198 -0.01 -6.07 8.75
CA GLY A 198 -0.94 -5.61 9.78
C GLY A 198 -2.20 -4.91 9.24
N TRP A 199 -2.43 -4.93 7.93
CA TRP A 199 -3.66 -4.48 7.31
C TRP A 199 -4.47 -5.66 6.79
N GLU A 200 -5.79 -5.57 6.93
CA GLU A 200 -6.73 -6.60 6.49
C GLU A 200 -7.64 -6.05 5.39
N LEU A 201 -7.95 -6.88 4.39
CA LEU A 201 -8.87 -6.50 3.33
C LEU A 201 -10.30 -6.47 3.86
N GLN A 202 -10.93 -5.29 3.77
CA GLN A 202 -12.32 -5.02 4.19
C GLN A 202 -13.26 -4.85 2.99
N MET A 203 -12.77 -4.98 1.76
CA MET A 203 -13.57 -4.81 0.55
C MET A 203 -14.93 -5.50 0.68
N ALA A 204 -15.99 -4.78 0.29
CA ALA A 204 -17.35 -5.28 0.28
C ALA A 204 -17.41 -6.58 -0.53
N LYS A 205 -17.85 -7.65 0.13
CA LYS A 205 -18.31 -8.92 -0.45
C LYS A 205 -19.40 -8.77 -1.55
N GLU A 206 -19.74 -7.55 -1.96
CA GLU A 206 -20.85 -7.23 -2.88
C GLU A 206 -20.40 -7.03 -4.34
N GLU A 207 -19.18 -6.56 -4.61
CA GLU A 207 -18.71 -6.31 -6.00
C GLU A 207 -17.66 -7.32 -6.50
N GLY A 208 -16.95 -8.00 -5.59
CA GLY A 208 -15.83 -8.90 -5.90
C GLY A 208 -16.15 -10.40 -5.91
N GLY A 209 -17.36 -10.81 -5.52
CA GLY A 209 -17.74 -12.22 -5.42
C GLY A 209 -16.87 -13.02 -4.43
N ASP A 210 -17.24 -14.29 -4.17
CA ASP A 210 -16.50 -15.19 -3.28
C ASP A 210 -15.13 -15.66 -3.85
N ASP A 211 -14.64 -15.08 -4.96
CA ASP A 211 -13.50 -15.58 -5.76
C ASP A 211 -12.19 -14.78 -5.54
N ILE A 212 -12.00 -14.17 -4.37
CA ILE A 212 -10.75 -13.48 -4.04
C ILE A 212 -9.65 -14.51 -3.76
N GLU A 213 -8.67 -14.60 -4.67
CA GLU A 213 -7.48 -15.41 -4.47
C GLU A 213 -6.44 -14.63 -3.64
N GLU A 214 -5.83 -15.31 -2.67
CA GLU A 214 -4.77 -14.73 -1.85
C GLU A 214 -3.42 -15.38 -2.13
N THR A 215 -2.40 -14.55 -2.37
CA THR A 215 -1.00 -14.98 -2.42
C THR A 215 -0.26 -14.47 -1.18
N ASN A 216 1.03 -14.81 -1.06
CA ASN A 216 1.86 -14.28 0.03
C ASN A 216 2.02 -12.75 -0.04
N ALA A 217 1.98 -12.16 -1.22
CA ALA A 217 2.30 -10.74 -1.43
C ALA A 217 1.13 -9.88 -1.94
N PHE A 218 0.08 -10.50 -2.50
CA PHE A 218 -1.03 -9.79 -3.15
C PHE A 218 -2.38 -10.43 -2.83
N TYR A 219 -3.43 -9.60 -2.77
CA TYR A 219 -4.82 -9.96 -3.01
C TYR A 219 -5.07 -9.90 -4.52
N ARG A 220 -5.67 -10.94 -5.08
CA ARG A 220 -6.09 -10.98 -6.49
C ARG A 220 -7.59 -10.75 -6.56
N LEU A 221 -7.95 -9.58 -7.06
CA LEU A 221 -9.32 -9.09 -7.04
C LEU A 221 -9.90 -9.17 -8.46
N PRO A 222 -10.81 -10.11 -8.73
CA PRO A 222 -11.44 -10.23 -10.04
C PRO A 222 -12.41 -9.06 -10.27
N VAL A 223 -12.38 -8.49 -11.46
CA VAL A 223 -13.29 -7.42 -11.89
C VAL A 223 -13.59 -7.57 -13.38
N THR A 224 -14.88 -7.59 -13.73
CA THR A 224 -15.32 -7.55 -15.13
C THR A 224 -15.62 -6.11 -15.51
N VAL A 225 -15.03 -5.63 -16.60
CA VAL A 225 -15.20 -4.28 -17.14
C VAL A 225 -15.89 -4.39 -18.51
N PRO A 226 -17.10 -3.84 -18.69
CA PRO A 226 -17.81 -3.90 -19.96
C PRO A 226 -17.03 -3.23 -21.11
N ALA A 227 -17.32 -3.61 -22.34
CA ALA A 227 -16.77 -2.97 -23.54
C ALA A 227 -17.14 -1.47 -23.62
N GLY A 228 -16.16 -0.60 -23.86
CA GLY A 228 -16.38 0.84 -24.05
C GLY A 228 -16.80 1.61 -22.81
N GLU A 229 -16.74 1.01 -21.62
CA GLU A 229 -17.19 1.62 -20.36
C GLU A 229 -16.04 1.80 -19.35
N ASP A 230 -16.27 2.76 -18.44
CA ASP A 230 -15.42 3.00 -17.28
C ASP A 230 -16.03 2.35 -16.04
N LYS A 231 -15.23 1.62 -15.28
CA LYS A 231 -15.65 0.97 -14.04
C LYS A 231 -14.80 1.43 -12.86
N PRO A 232 -15.40 2.09 -11.84
CA PRO A 232 -14.73 2.31 -10.57
C PRO A 232 -14.67 1.00 -9.77
N PHE A 233 -13.58 0.80 -9.04
CA PHE A 233 -13.37 -0.37 -8.19
C PHE A 233 -12.54 0.03 -6.96
N ASP A 234 -13.18 0.00 -5.79
CA ASP A 234 -12.60 0.50 -4.54
C ASP A 234 -12.09 -0.64 -3.65
N VAL A 235 -10.80 -0.61 -3.31
CA VAL A 235 -10.16 -1.54 -2.37
C VAL A 235 -9.93 -0.83 -1.05
N ILE A 236 -10.52 -1.36 0.02
CA ILE A 236 -10.37 -0.81 1.37
C ILE A 236 -9.57 -1.80 2.21
N LEU A 237 -8.41 -1.35 2.68
CA LEU A 237 -7.66 -2.03 3.72
C LEU A 237 -7.92 -1.35 5.07
N GLU A 238 -8.04 -2.15 6.11
CA GLU A 238 -8.25 -1.70 7.48
C GLU A 238 -7.09 -2.12 8.38
N ARG A 239 -6.70 -1.23 9.29
CA ARG A 239 -5.80 -1.57 10.40
C ARG A 239 -6.27 -0.95 11.72
N PRO A 240 -6.61 -1.76 12.72
CA PRO A 240 -6.81 -1.26 14.08
C PRO A 240 -5.47 -0.88 14.70
N ILE A 241 -5.42 0.30 15.31
CA ILE A 241 -4.27 0.82 16.05
C ILE A 241 -4.74 1.27 17.42
N GLN A 242 -3.93 0.99 18.43
CA GLN A 242 -4.09 1.58 19.75
C GLN A 242 -2.99 2.63 19.97
N GLN A 243 -3.40 3.87 20.23
CA GLN A 243 -2.52 4.97 20.61
C GLN A 243 -2.58 5.15 22.13
N ARG A 244 -1.42 5.39 22.75
CA ARG A 244 -1.31 5.53 24.19
C ARG A 244 -0.88 6.94 24.56
N TYR A 245 -1.67 7.58 25.41
CA TYR A 245 -1.41 8.93 25.91
C TYR A 245 -1.36 8.94 27.44
N GLU A 246 -0.36 9.61 28.01
CA GLU A 246 -0.35 9.92 29.44
C GLU A 246 -1.20 11.17 29.67
N LEU A 247 -2.22 11.08 30.53
CA LEU A 247 -3.17 12.18 30.75
C LEU A 247 -2.47 13.48 31.19
N THR A 248 -1.48 13.38 32.06
CA THR A 248 -0.68 14.51 32.57
C THR A 248 0.20 15.16 31.49
N GLY A 249 0.60 14.40 30.48
CA GLY A 249 1.47 14.85 29.39
C GLY A 249 0.74 15.54 28.23
N LEU A 250 -0.59 15.43 28.15
CA LEU A 250 -1.37 16.01 27.06
C LEU A 250 -1.39 17.53 27.12
N ASP A 251 -1.20 18.20 25.98
CA ASP A 251 -1.33 19.66 25.90
C ASP A 251 -2.79 20.12 25.86
N GLY A 252 -3.01 21.44 25.99
CA GLY A 252 -4.36 22.01 26.04
C GLY A 252 -5.15 21.84 24.74
N ASN A 253 -4.48 21.85 23.58
CA ASN A 253 -5.14 21.70 22.28
C ASN A 253 -5.65 20.27 22.09
N MET A 254 -4.84 19.29 22.50
CA MET A 254 -5.18 17.88 22.42
C MET A 254 -6.29 17.51 23.40
N ILE A 255 -6.26 18.06 24.62
CA ILE A 255 -7.36 17.94 25.58
C ILE A 255 -8.65 18.52 24.98
N ALA A 256 -8.61 19.73 24.41
CA ALA A 256 -9.77 20.34 23.77
C ALA A 256 -10.31 19.50 22.59
N ALA A 257 -9.41 18.92 21.78
CA ALA A 257 -9.77 18.03 20.68
C ALA A 257 -10.50 16.76 21.18
N PHE A 258 -10.07 16.18 22.30
CA PHE A 258 -10.75 15.04 22.90
C PHE A 258 -12.10 15.40 23.53
N VAL A 259 -12.21 16.56 24.19
CA VAL A 259 -13.50 17.08 24.69
C VAL A 259 -14.51 17.29 23.57
N ALA A 260 -14.07 17.77 22.40
CA ALA A 260 -14.94 17.98 21.24
C ALA A 260 -15.25 16.69 20.44
N SER A 261 -14.57 15.58 20.73
CA SER A 261 -14.65 14.35 19.91
C SER A 261 -15.94 13.59 20.11
N ARG A 262 -16.82 13.57 19.09
CA ARG A 262 -18.10 12.83 19.12
C ARG A 262 -17.94 11.31 19.15
N THR A 263 -16.75 10.80 18.85
CA THR A 263 -16.44 9.36 18.87
C THR A 263 -16.06 8.84 20.26
N LEU A 264 -15.80 9.73 21.22
CA LEU A 264 -15.50 9.35 22.60
C LEU A 264 -16.78 9.34 23.44
N SER A 265 -16.83 8.45 24.44
CA SER A 265 -17.94 8.41 25.38
C SER A 265 -18.05 9.72 26.18
N GLU A 266 -19.25 10.03 26.67
CA GLU A 266 -19.48 11.21 27.51
C GLU A 266 -18.60 11.20 28.77
N GLU A 267 -18.40 10.02 29.37
CA GLU A 267 -17.53 9.84 30.54
C GLU A 267 -16.08 10.22 30.25
N ILE A 268 -15.53 9.78 29.12
CA ILE A 268 -14.15 10.12 28.71
C ILE A 268 -14.03 11.61 28.41
N ARG A 269 -15.03 12.21 27.76
CA ARG A 269 -15.04 13.66 27.49
C ARG A 269 -15.11 14.46 28.79
N ALA A 270 -15.88 14.02 29.78
CA ALA A 270 -15.95 14.65 31.09
C ALA A 270 -14.59 14.62 31.82
N VAL A 271 -13.87 13.49 31.76
CA VAL A 271 -12.51 13.37 32.29
C VAL A 271 -11.57 14.40 31.66
N PHE A 272 -11.59 14.55 30.33
CA PHE A 272 -10.76 15.55 29.66
C PHE A 272 -11.16 16.99 30.01
N ALA A 273 -12.45 17.25 30.21
CA ALA A 273 -12.92 18.57 30.64
C ALA A 273 -12.40 18.92 32.03
N GLU A 274 -12.49 18.01 32.99
CA GLU A 274 -11.97 18.22 34.35
C GLU A 274 -10.42 18.27 34.36
N LEU A 275 -9.75 17.43 33.57
CA LEU A 275 -8.30 17.48 33.38
C LEU A 275 -7.84 18.85 32.84
N SER A 276 -8.64 19.49 31.99
CA SER A 276 -8.36 20.83 31.48
C SER A 276 -8.34 21.87 32.60
N GLU A 277 -9.21 21.75 33.61
CA GLU A 277 -9.22 22.64 34.78
C GLU A 277 -7.99 22.43 35.67
N TYR A 278 -7.59 21.18 35.91
CA TYR A 278 -6.36 20.89 36.64
C TYR A 278 -5.14 21.46 35.92
N LYS A 279 -5.07 21.29 34.60
CA LYS A 279 -3.98 21.84 33.79
C LYS A 279 -3.97 23.37 33.83
N GLN A 280 -5.13 24.01 33.75
CA GLN A 280 -5.24 25.46 33.88
C GLN A 280 -4.74 25.95 35.24
N LYS A 281 -5.12 25.27 36.34
CA LYS A 281 -4.63 25.57 37.69
C LYS A 281 -3.10 25.47 37.77
N VAL A 282 -2.51 24.42 37.22
CA VAL A 282 -1.04 24.25 37.18
C VAL A 282 -0.39 25.40 36.40
N GLU A 283 -0.90 25.73 35.22
CA GLU A 283 -0.36 26.81 34.38
C GLU A 283 -0.53 28.20 35.03
N ASP A 284 -1.63 28.44 35.74
CA ASP A 284 -1.83 29.68 36.50
C ASP A 284 -0.80 29.81 37.63
N ARG A 285 -0.52 28.72 38.37
CA ARG A 285 0.52 28.71 39.42
C ARG A 285 1.92 28.89 38.86
N ARG A 286 2.23 28.25 37.72
CA ARG A 286 3.50 28.43 37.02
C ARG A 286 3.69 29.88 36.58
N ARG A 287 2.65 30.53 36.05
CA ARG A 287 2.70 31.97 35.69
C ARG A 287 3.00 32.86 36.90
N VAL A 288 2.47 32.55 38.08
CA VAL A 288 2.80 33.30 39.31
C VAL A 288 4.26 33.11 39.69
N ARG A 289 4.76 31.87 39.73
CA ARG A 289 6.17 31.54 40.00
C ARG A 289 7.09 32.26 39.00
N ASP A 290 6.82 32.16 37.71
CA ASP A 290 7.64 32.78 36.67
C ASP A 290 7.60 34.31 36.77
N GLY A 291 6.47 34.89 37.18
CA GLY A 291 6.35 36.30 37.52
C GLY A 291 7.24 36.73 38.69
N LEU A 292 7.37 35.89 39.72
CA LEU A 292 8.24 36.11 40.87
C LEU A 292 9.72 35.98 40.49
N ASP A 293 10.10 34.97 39.71
CA ASP A 293 11.46 34.80 39.21
C ASP A 293 11.90 36.04 38.42
N ASN A 294 11.04 36.56 37.53
CA ASN A 294 11.28 37.80 36.78
C ASN A 294 11.38 39.05 37.70
N ARG A 295 10.68 39.10 38.84
CA ARG A 295 10.79 40.21 39.81
C ARG A 295 12.10 40.12 40.60
N ILE A 296 12.49 38.91 41.01
CA ILE A 296 13.76 38.65 41.72
C ILE A 296 14.94 39.07 40.83
N GLU A 297 14.94 38.65 39.56
CA GLU A 297 16.03 38.96 38.64
C GLU A 297 16.17 40.47 38.40
N ARG A 298 15.05 41.18 38.23
CA ARG A 298 15.05 42.65 38.13
C ARG A 298 15.65 43.31 39.37
N GLN A 299 15.30 42.84 40.58
CA GLN A 299 15.86 43.40 41.81
C GLN A 299 17.35 43.12 41.96
N LYS A 300 17.83 41.92 41.61
CA LYS A 300 19.25 41.60 41.62
C LYS A 300 20.04 42.50 40.66
N SER A 301 19.53 42.70 39.45
CA SER A 301 20.15 43.60 38.46
C SER A 301 20.22 45.05 38.97
N ASP A 302 19.15 45.53 39.62
CA ASP A 302 19.13 46.86 40.24
C ASP A 302 20.11 46.98 41.43
N GLN A 303 20.22 45.96 42.28
CA GLN A 303 21.20 45.93 43.37
C GLN A 303 22.62 46.03 42.83
N GLU A 304 22.96 45.30 41.78
CA GLU A 304 24.28 45.40 41.14
C GLU A 304 24.55 46.81 40.61
N ARG A 305 23.55 47.44 40.00
CA ARG A 305 23.64 48.83 39.54
C ARG A 305 23.90 49.79 40.71
N VAL A 306 23.19 49.64 41.83
CA VAL A 306 23.39 50.46 43.03
C VAL A 306 24.77 50.23 43.65
N ARG A 307 25.26 48.98 43.71
CA ARG A 307 26.62 48.65 44.18
C ARG A 307 27.71 49.29 43.31
N ARG A 308 27.52 49.32 41.98
CA ARG A 308 28.42 50.04 41.05
C ARG A 308 28.37 51.56 41.26
N LEU A 309 27.20 52.13 41.53
CA LEU A 309 27.08 53.57 41.82
C LEU A 309 27.76 53.92 43.16
N LEU A 310 27.60 53.09 44.19
CA LEU A 310 28.23 53.28 45.50
C LEU A 310 29.77 53.35 45.43
N THR A 311 30.39 52.62 44.50
CA THR A 311 31.85 52.66 44.29
C THR A 311 32.34 54.00 43.72
N SER A 312 31.44 54.77 43.09
CA SER A 312 31.75 56.05 42.44
C SER A 312 31.44 57.28 43.30
N VAL A 313 30.72 57.11 44.41
CA VAL A 313 30.23 58.21 45.26
C VAL A 313 31.09 58.34 46.52
N PRO A 314 31.49 59.56 46.95
CA PRO A 314 32.24 59.76 48.18
C PRO A 314 31.52 59.22 49.41
N SER A 315 32.25 58.46 50.25
CA SER A 315 31.71 57.73 51.41
C SER A 315 31.11 58.62 52.51
N ASN A 316 31.46 59.91 52.55
CA ASN A 316 30.94 60.89 53.50
C ASN A 316 29.71 61.66 52.98
N SER A 317 29.25 61.41 51.75
CA SER A 317 28.13 62.14 51.16
C SER A 317 26.77 61.64 51.66
N ASP A 318 25.76 62.50 51.65
CA ASP A 318 24.36 62.12 51.90
C ASP A 318 23.84 61.11 50.86
N LEU A 319 24.34 61.20 49.62
CA LEU A 319 23.99 60.29 48.53
C LEU A 319 24.47 58.85 48.79
N TYR A 320 25.68 58.69 49.33
CA TYR A 320 26.22 57.37 49.73
C TYR A 320 25.34 56.71 50.80
N ARG A 321 24.96 57.47 51.84
CA ARG A 321 24.05 57.00 52.90
C ARG A 321 22.69 56.57 52.34
N ARG A 322 22.16 57.31 51.37
CA ARG A 322 20.88 56.96 50.70
C ARG A 322 20.98 55.66 49.91
N TYR A 323 22.01 55.49 49.07
CA TYR A 323 22.18 54.25 48.31
C TYR A 323 22.44 53.02 49.19
N LEU A 324 23.15 53.18 50.32
CA LEU A 324 23.31 52.09 51.28
C LEU A 324 21.97 51.70 51.92
N ALA A 325 21.13 52.68 52.28
CA ALA A 325 19.79 52.42 52.80
C ALA A 325 18.87 51.77 51.75
N ASP A 326 18.96 52.19 50.49
CA ASP A 326 18.20 51.59 49.38
C ASP A 326 18.65 50.15 49.12
N LEU A 327 19.97 49.86 49.22
CA LEU A 327 20.49 48.50 49.11
C LEU A 327 19.94 47.58 50.20
N ASN A 328 19.93 48.03 51.47
CA ASN A 328 19.34 47.25 52.57
C ASN A 328 17.86 46.97 52.33
N LYS A 329 17.09 47.96 51.87
CA LYS A 329 15.67 47.77 51.52
C LYS A 329 15.50 46.78 50.37
N GLN A 330 16.38 46.81 49.38
CA GLN A 330 16.35 45.86 48.27
C GLN A 330 16.64 44.44 48.75
N GLU A 331 17.59 44.24 49.67
CA GLU A 331 17.84 42.92 50.28
C GLU A 331 16.59 42.39 51.00
N ASP A 332 15.90 43.23 51.79
CA ASP A 332 14.64 42.84 52.44
C ASP A 332 13.54 42.47 51.43
N ILE A 333 13.47 43.17 50.29
CA ILE A 333 12.53 42.86 49.21
C ILE A 333 12.89 41.54 48.53
N VAL A 334 14.17 41.30 48.22
CA VAL A 334 14.63 40.06 47.59
C VAL A 334 14.36 38.86 48.50
N GLN A 335 14.65 38.97 49.80
CA GLN A 335 14.36 37.92 50.78
C GLN A 335 12.86 37.59 50.83
N ARG A 336 12.00 38.61 50.83
CA ARG A 336 10.54 38.41 50.76
C ARG A 336 10.10 37.72 49.47
N LEU A 337 10.61 38.17 48.33
CA LEU A 337 10.28 37.58 47.02
C LEU A 337 10.75 36.13 46.92
N MET A 338 11.91 35.79 47.50
CA MET A 338 12.38 34.41 47.59
C MET A 338 11.45 33.53 48.43
N GLY A 339 10.92 34.06 49.54
CA GLY A 339 9.87 33.41 50.32
C GLY A 339 8.59 33.18 49.52
N GLU A 340 8.06 34.23 48.87
CA GLU A 340 6.89 34.13 47.96
C GLU A 340 7.12 33.10 46.85
N ARG A 341 8.34 33.05 46.29
CA ARG A 341 8.72 32.12 45.21
C ARG A 341 8.81 30.68 45.70
N PHE A 342 9.25 30.46 46.94
CA PHE A 342 9.22 29.13 47.57
C PHE A 342 7.78 28.65 47.76
N GLU A 343 6.89 29.50 48.27
CA GLU A 343 5.46 29.18 48.40
C GLU A 343 4.80 28.91 47.03
N ALA A 344 5.17 29.68 45.99
CA ALA A 344 4.68 29.47 44.64
C ALA A 344 5.17 28.13 44.04
N ASP A 345 6.41 27.73 44.31
CA ASP A 345 6.95 26.42 43.91
C ASP A 345 6.18 25.27 44.57
N GLU A 346 5.91 25.35 45.88
CA GLU A 346 5.10 24.36 46.58
C GLU A 346 3.67 24.31 46.00
N ALA A 347 3.07 25.47 45.71
CA ALA A 347 1.75 25.52 45.09
C ALA A 347 1.71 24.90 43.68
N VAL A 348 2.78 25.01 42.89
CA VAL A 348 2.91 24.29 41.60
C VAL A 348 2.98 22.79 41.85
N ARG A 349 3.82 22.32 42.79
CA ARG A 349 3.96 20.90 43.12
C ARG A 349 2.65 20.30 43.62
N GLU A 350 1.92 21.00 44.48
CA GLU A 350 0.61 20.57 44.97
C GLU A 350 -0.41 20.46 43.84
N ALA A 351 -0.45 21.44 42.93
CA ALA A 351 -1.34 21.41 41.77
C ALA A 351 -1.00 20.24 40.81
N GLU A 352 0.28 19.98 40.56
CA GLU A 352 0.73 18.84 39.76
C GLU A 352 0.42 17.50 40.43
N ALA A 353 0.62 17.40 41.75
CA ALA A 353 0.28 16.20 42.52
C ALA A 353 -1.23 15.94 42.53
N ALA A 354 -2.05 16.98 42.65
CA ALA A 354 -3.51 16.88 42.55
C ALA A 354 -3.94 16.38 41.17
N MET A 355 -3.38 16.93 40.08
CA MET A 355 -3.62 16.48 38.71
C MET A 355 -3.22 15.02 38.50
N LEU A 356 -2.05 14.61 39.01
CA LEU A 356 -1.58 13.24 38.92
C LEU A 356 -2.47 12.26 39.70
N THR A 357 -2.93 12.69 40.88
CA THR A 357 -3.82 11.89 41.73
C THR A 357 -5.16 11.67 41.04
N TYR A 358 -5.74 12.74 40.49
CA TYR A 358 -6.93 12.67 39.67
C TYR A 358 -6.75 11.70 38.49
N ALA A 359 -5.70 11.88 37.70
CA ALA A 359 -5.42 11.04 36.53
C ALA A 359 -5.30 9.55 36.90
N ARG A 360 -4.64 9.20 38.00
CA ARG A 360 -4.45 7.81 38.44
C ARG A 360 -5.71 7.16 39.01
N GLN A 361 -6.63 7.94 39.56
CA GLN A 361 -7.87 7.41 40.15
C GLN A 361 -8.92 7.04 39.09
N ILE A 362 -8.79 7.58 37.88
CA ILE A 362 -9.75 7.35 36.82
C ILE A 362 -9.54 5.97 36.20
N ARG A 363 -10.63 5.22 36.14
CA ARG A 363 -10.73 3.95 35.42
C ARG A 363 -12.03 3.91 34.64
N ILE A 364 -11.90 3.98 33.32
CA ILE A 364 -12.99 3.86 32.37
C ILE A 364 -12.61 2.73 31.40
N THR A 365 -13.28 1.60 31.55
CA THR A 365 -13.22 0.48 30.60
C THR A 365 -14.27 0.72 29.53
N GLY A 366 -13.85 0.70 28.27
CA GLY A 366 -14.70 1.01 27.11
C GLY A 366 -15.65 -0.11 26.73
#